data_AF-A0A150T9Q3-F1
#
_entry.id   AF-A0A150T9Q3-F1
#
_cell.length_a   1.000
_cell.length_b   1.000
_cell.length_c   1.000
_cell.angle_alpha   90.00
_cell.angle_beta   90.00
_cell.angle_gamma   90.00
#
_symmetry.space_group_name_H-M   'P 1'
#
loop_
_entity.id
_entity.type
_entity.pdbx_description
1 polymer ?
#
loop_
_entity_poly.entity_id
_entity_poly.type
_entity_poly.pdbx_seq_one_letter_code
_entity_poly.pdbx_strand_id
1 'polypeptide(L)'
;MAGGDTDTNAAIAGALLGAVHGRDAVPDRFRRLVLSCRPLPEAGAKHRRPPELWPVDAMLVAEALLAAGQRAQPEEPDLPESFQTGDIG
;
A
#
# COMPACT_ATOMS: atom_id res chain seq x y z
N MET A 1 -21.20 -8.18 -8.44
CA MET A 1 -20.04 -7.26 -8.39
C MET A 1 -20.40 -6.05 -9.24
N ALA A 2 -20.33 -4.85 -8.67
CA ALA A 2 -20.55 -3.61 -9.39
C ALA A 2 -19.34 -3.39 -10.32
N GLY A 3 -19.46 -3.80 -11.58
CA GLY A 3 -18.39 -3.65 -12.56
C GLY A 3 -18.03 -2.18 -12.82
N GLY A 4 -16.90 -1.94 -13.48
CA GLY A 4 -16.32 -0.62 -13.73
C GLY A 4 -14.80 -0.65 -13.53
N ASP A 5 -14.27 0.37 -12.85
CA ASP A 5 -12.85 0.56 -12.48
C ASP A 5 -12.43 -0.40 -11.35
N THR A 6 -12.42 -1.69 -11.68
CA THR A 6 -12.35 -2.78 -10.71
C THR A 6 -10.97 -2.90 -10.05
N ASP A 7 -9.90 -2.62 -10.79
CA ASP A 7 -8.54 -2.62 -10.28
C ASP A 7 -8.29 -1.46 -9.32
N THR A 8 -8.78 -0.25 -9.63
CA THR A 8 -8.68 0.90 -8.71
C THR A 8 -9.49 0.66 -7.45
N ASN A 9 -10.74 0.20 -7.57
CA ASN A 9 -11.57 -0.13 -6.43
C ASN A 9 -10.93 -1.23 -5.55
N ALA A 10 -10.35 -2.25 -6.18
CA ALA A 10 -9.65 -3.31 -5.46
C ALA A 10 -8.36 -2.80 -4.78
N ALA A 11 -7.62 -1.89 -5.41
CA ALA A 11 -6.43 -1.28 -4.81
C ALA A 11 -6.79 -0.48 -3.55
N ILE A 12 -7.84 0.35 -3.62
CA ILE A 12 -8.32 1.15 -2.47
C ILE A 12 -8.83 0.24 -1.35
N ALA A 13 -9.75 -0.68 -1.66
CA ALA A 13 -10.30 -1.59 -0.66
C ALA A 13 -9.21 -2.47 -0.04
N GLY A 14 -8.28 -2.96 -0.86
CA GLY A 14 -7.14 -3.76 -0.42
C GLY A 14 -6.17 -3.00 0.47
N ALA A 15 -5.90 -1.72 0.18
CA ALA A 15 -5.06 -0.88 1.04
C ALA A 15 -5.69 -0.67 2.42
N LEU A 16 -6.99 -0.35 2.47
CA LEU A 16 -7.72 -0.16 3.74
C LEU A 16 -7.77 -1.45 4.56
N LEU A 17 -8.16 -2.57 3.94
CA LEU A 17 -8.21 -3.87 4.62
C LEU A 17 -6.81 -4.34 5.04
N GLY A 18 -5.79 -4.08 4.22
CA GLY A 18 -4.40 -4.41 4.52
C GLY A 18 -3.84 -3.60 5.69
N ALA A 19 -4.24 -2.34 5.85
CA ALA A 19 -3.86 -1.52 7.00
C ALA A 19 -4.47 -2.05 8.31
N VAL A 20 -5.71 -2.54 8.27
CA VAL A 20 -6.41 -3.08 9.45
C VAL A 20 -5.94 -4.48 9.81
N HIS A 21 -5.80 -5.37 8.82
CA HIS A 21 -5.58 -6.80 9.05
C HIS A 21 -4.13 -7.25 8.82
N GLY A 22 -3.27 -6.37 8.31
CA GLY A 22 -1.91 -6.70 7.92
C GLY A 22 -1.82 -7.58 6.67
N ARG A 23 -0.61 -7.70 6.13
CA ARG A 23 -0.36 -8.42 4.87
C ARG A 23 -0.64 -9.93 4.95
N ASP A 24 -0.48 -10.53 6.13
CA ASP A 24 -0.59 -11.98 6.30
C ASP A 24 -2.04 -12.47 6.27
N ALA A 25 -3.01 -11.54 6.35
CA ALA A 25 -4.42 -11.81 6.08
C ALA A 25 -4.72 -12.01 4.58
N VAL A 26 -3.83 -11.57 3.68
CA VAL A 26 -3.97 -11.83 2.24
C VAL A 26 -3.60 -13.29 1.98
N PRO A 27 -4.47 -14.09 1.31
CA PRO A 27 -4.18 -15.47 1.01
C PRO A 27 -2.81 -15.63 0.34
N ASP A 28 -2.01 -16.53 0.88
CA ASP A 28 -0.62 -16.67 0.49
C ASP A 28 -0.42 -16.99 -1.02
N ARG A 29 -1.34 -17.76 -1.63
CA ARG A 29 -1.34 -17.98 -3.08
C ARG A 29 -1.38 -16.67 -3.90
N PHE A 30 -2.09 -15.65 -3.43
CA PHE A 30 -2.17 -14.35 -4.10
C PHE A 30 -0.91 -13.53 -3.87
N ARG A 31 -0.38 -13.56 -2.63
CA ARG A 31 0.90 -12.91 -2.30
C ARG A 31 2.03 -13.45 -3.19
N ARG A 32 2.13 -14.78 -3.34
CA ARG A 32 3.16 -15.39 -4.19
C ARG A 32 3.07 -14.93 -5.64
N LEU A 33 1.87 -14.88 -6.22
CA LEU A 33 1.69 -14.42 -7.61
C LEU A 33 2.26 -13.01 -7.83
N VAL A 34 2.03 -12.09 -6.90
CA VAL A 34 2.56 -10.72 -6.98
C VAL A 34 4.06 -10.69 -6.71
N LEU A 35 4.49 -11.30 -5.60
CA LEU A 35 5.87 -11.25 -5.10
C LEU A 35 6.85 -12.13 -5.89
N SER A 36 6.38 -12.91 -6.86
CA SER A 36 7.23 -13.63 -7.82
C SER A 36 7.08 -13.13 -9.26
N CYS A 37 6.24 -12.11 -9.50
CA CYS A 37 5.96 -11.66 -10.85
C CYS A 37 7.12 -10.84 -11.43
N ARG A 38 7.78 -11.41 -12.45
CA ARG A 38 8.71 -10.70 -13.32
C ARG A 38 8.18 -10.82 -14.76
N PRO A 39 7.69 -9.73 -15.39
CA PRO A 39 7.11 -9.77 -16.73
C PRO A 39 8.22 -9.87 -17.80
N LEU A 40 8.93 -11.00 -17.80
CA LEU A 40 10.03 -11.30 -18.69
C LEU A 40 9.53 -11.54 -20.13
N PRO A 41 10.33 -11.21 -21.17
CA PRO A 41 9.96 -11.49 -22.56
C PRO A 41 9.65 -12.97 -22.82
N GLU A 42 10.39 -13.87 -22.18
CA GLU A 42 10.27 -15.33 -22.32
C GLU A 42 8.92 -15.84 -21.80
N ALA A 43 8.24 -15.07 -20.93
CA ALA A 43 6.92 -15.38 -20.38
C ALA A 43 5.77 -14.82 -21.25
N GLY A 44 6.05 -14.19 -22.39
CA GLY A 44 5.03 -13.69 -23.33
C GLY A 44 4.33 -12.39 -22.87
N ALA A 45 4.94 -11.61 -21.98
CA ALA A 45 4.37 -10.36 -21.49
C ALA A 45 4.30 -9.28 -22.60
N LYS A 46 3.08 -8.88 -22.99
CA LYS A 46 2.82 -7.91 -24.08
C LYS A 46 3.11 -6.45 -23.73
N HIS A 47 2.81 -6.06 -22.49
CA HIS A 47 2.94 -4.68 -22.01
C HIS A 47 3.83 -4.63 -20.77
N ARG A 48 5.13 -4.77 -21.00
CA ARG A 48 6.12 -4.82 -19.92
C ARG A 48 6.31 -3.43 -19.34
N ARG A 49 6.20 -3.34 -18.02
CA ARG A 49 6.63 -2.17 -17.27
C ARG A 49 8.17 -2.21 -17.13
N PRO A 50 8.84 -1.06 -17.04
CA PRO A 50 10.23 -0.98 -16.61
C PRO A 50 10.47 -1.75 -15.30
N PRO A 51 11.67 -2.30 -15.06
CA PRO A 51 11.99 -3.07 -13.86
C PRO A 51 11.63 -2.37 -12.55
N GLU A 52 11.79 -1.05 -12.48
CA GLU A 52 11.50 -0.21 -11.31
C GLU A 52 10.01 -0.20 -10.93
N LEU A 53 9.14 -0.69 -11.83
CA LEU A 53 7.70 -0.78 -11.67
C LEU A 53 7.20 -2.23 -11.62
N TRP A 54 8.08 -3.20 -11.37
CA TRP A 54 7.68 -4.60 -11.29
C TRP A 54 7.00 -4.94 -9.95
N PRO A 55 5.97 -5.81 -9.96
CA PRO A 55 5.22 -6.12 -8.74
C PRO A 55 6.03 -6.85 -7.67
N VAL A 56 7.09 -7.57 -8.06
CA VAL A 56 8.00 -8.26 -7.13
C VAL A 56 8.60 -7.33 -6.08
N ASP A 57 8.78 -6.05 -6.41
CA ASP A 57 9.41 -5.06 -5.52
C ASP A 57 8.39 -4.35 -4.61
N ALA A 58 7.12 -4.77 -4.58
CA ALA A 58 6.07 -4.13 -3.78
C ALA A 58 6.44 -4.00 -2.28
N MET A 59 7.12 -5.00 -1.72
CA MET A 59 7.57 -4.95 -0.31
C MET A 59 8.68 -3.94 -0.08
N LEU A 60 9.60 -3.80 -1.03
CA LEU A 60 10.67 -2.81 -0.97
C LEU A 60 10.09 -1.39 -1.04
N VAL A 61 9.12 -1.17 -1.93
CA VAL A 61 8.40 0.11 -2.03
C VAL A 61 7.65 0.42 -0.73
N ALA A 62 6.96 -0.57 -0.15
CA ALA A 62 6.25 -0.38 1.13
C ALA A 62 7.21 0.02 2.26
N GLU A 63 8.37 -0.63 2.37
CA GLU A 63 9.40 -0.28 3.36
C GLU A 63 9.96 1.13 3.13
N ALA A 64 10.26 1.49 1.89
CA ALA A 64 10.73 2.83 1.53
C ALA A 64 9.69 3.91 1.87
N LEU A 65 8.40 3.64 1.65
CA LEU A 65 7.30 4.55 2.01
C LEU A 65 7.18 4.72 3.52
N LEU A 66 7.31 3.65 4.31
CA LEU A 66 7.32 3.73 5.76
C LEU A 66 8.50 4.60 6.23
N ALA A 67 9.71 4.35 5.73
CA ALA A 67 10.89 5.14 6.08
C ALA A 67 10.79 6.61 5.64
N ALA A 68 10.15 6.89 4.50
CA ALA A 68 9.88 8.25 4.06
C ALA A 68 8.85 8.94 4.98
N GLY A 69 7.76 8.26 5.33
CA GLY A 69 6.73 8.79 6.22
C GLY A 69 7.25 9.13 7.62
N GLN A 70 8.14 8.31 8.19
CA GLN A 70 8.78 8.58 9.48
C GLN A 70 9.65 9.85 9.47
N ARG A 71 10.35 10.11 8.35
CA ARG A 71 11.15 11.34 8.18
C ARG A 71 10.31 12.58 7.91
N ALA A 72 9.12 12.39 7.34
CA ALA A 72 8.22 13.46 6.96
C ALA A 72 7.25 13.87 8.08
N GLN A 73 7.24 13.15 9.22
CA GLN A 73 6.45 13.58 10.38
C GLN A 73 6.93 14.98 10.79
N PRO A 74 6.10 16.02 10.64
CA PRO A 74 6.45 17.33 11.18
C PRO A 74 6.65 17.17 12.69
N GLU A 75 7.57 17.93 13.28
CA GLU A 75 7.56 18.09 14.74
C GLU A 75 6.13 18.47 15.15
N GLU A 76 5.62 17.77 16.16
CA GLU A 76 4.35 18.09 16.78
C GLU A 76 4.37 19.58 17.12
N PRO A 77 3.50 20.42 16.52
CA PRO A 77 3.50 21.83 16.87
C PRO A 77 3.21 21.91 18.37
N ASP A 78 3.98 22.74 19.08
CA ASP A 78 3.79 23.07 20.50
C ASP A 78 2.42 23.75 20.65
N LEU A 79 1.36 22.93 20.67
CA LEU A 79 0.00 23.39 20.81
C LEU A 79 -0.17 23.76 22.28
N PRO A 80 -0.55 25.01 22.60
CA PRO A 80 -0.83 25.36 23.98
C PRO A 80 -1.93 24.45 24.54
N GLU A 81 -1.81 24.05 25.82
CA GLU A 81 -2.71 23.13 26.55
C GLU A 81 -4.21 23.54 26.54
N SER A 82 -4.57 24.67 25.94
CA SER A 82 -5.90 25.27 25.99
C SER A 82 -6.97 24.59 25.12
N PHE A 83 -6.66 23.47 24.44
CA PHE A 83 -7.65 22.67 23.71
C PHE A 83 -7.69 21.22 24.19
N GLN A 84 -7.79 21.01 25.51
CA GLN A 84 -8.33 19.75 26.02
C GLN A 84 -9.86 19.76 25.85
N THR A 85 -10.36 18.82 25.05
CA THR A 85 -11.78 18.48 24.92
C THR A 85 -12.40 18.24 26.29
N GLY A 86 -13.04 19.28 26.81
CA GLY A 86 -13.80 19.27 28.05
C GLY A 86 -15.00 20.19 27.93
N ASP A 87 -15.76 20.07 26.83
CA ASP A 87 -17.08 20.70 26.72
C ASP A 87 -17.91 20.03 25.59
N ILE A 88 -18.34 18.80 25.86
CA ILE A 88 -19.58 18.24 25.30
C ILE A 88 -20.35 17.59 26.46
N GLY A 89 -20.80 18.45 27.38
CA GLY A 89 -21.89 18.13 28.31
C GLY A 89 -23.24 18.25 27.62
#